data_AF-A0A520QAI0-F1
#
_entry.id   AF-A0A520QAI0-F1
#
_cell.length_a   1.000
_cell.length_b   1.000
_cell.length_c   1.000
_cell.angle_alpha   90.00
_cell.angle_beta   90.00
_cell.angle_gamma   90.00
#
_symmetry.space_group_name_H-M   'P 1'
#
loop_
_entity.id
_entity.type
_entity.pdbx_description
1 polymer ?
#
loop_
_entity_poly.entity_id
_entity_poly.type
_entity_poly.pdbx_seq_one_letter_code
_entity_poly.pdbx_strand_id
1 'polypeptide(L)'
;MEACNVSPYRVARTEEEPGGLRPQVMASSREERIAALRRLKTFRARHADCKERWCAGDRSVVFPAGTYWMKKHHAAACEPFP
;
A
#
# COMPACT_ATOMS: atom_id res chain seq x y z
N MET A 1 31.44 -13.16 -31.53
CA MET A 1 30.15 -12.67 -30.97
C MET A 1 29.67 -11.56 -31.88
N GLU A 2 28.75 -11.86 -32.79
CA GLU A 2 28.15 -10.87 -33.67
C GLU A 2 27.18 -9.98 -32.87
N ALA A 3 27.30 -8.67 -33.02
CA ALA A 3 26.36 -7.72 -32.48
C ALA A 3 25.04 -7.84 -33.26
N CYS A 4 23.92 -7.95 -32.54
CA CYS A 4 22.60 -8.00 -33.15
C CYS A 4 22.33 -6.67 -33.87
N ASN A 5 22.29 -6.68 -35.21
CA ASN A 5 21.94 -5.53 -36.04
C ASN A 5 20.44 -5.24 -35.92
N VAL A 6 20.07 -4.60 -34.80
CA VAL A 6 18.70 -4.14 -34.57
C VAL A 6 18.64 -2.66 -34.94
N SER A 7 17.83 -2.34 -35.94
CA SER A 7 17.61 -0.96 -36.38
C SER A 7 17.07 -0.09 -35.22
N PRO A 8 17.58 1.13 -35.00
CA PRO A 8 17.07 2.06 -33.98
C PRO A 8 15.59 2.41 -34.14
N TYR A 9 15.03 2.18 -35.32
CA TYR A 9 13.64 2.44 -35.66
C TYR A 9 12.74 1.20 -35.57
N ARG A 10 13.29 0.04 -35.18
CA ARG A 10 12.50 -1.17 -34.98
C ARG A 10 11.77 -1.06 -33.63
N VAL A 11 10.50 -0.71 -33.69
CA VAL A 11 9.59 -0.75 -32.52
C VAL A 11 8.93 -2.12 -32.39
N ALA A 12 8.69 -2.56 -31.16
CA ALA A 12 7.87 -3.74 -30.90
C ALA A 12 6.44 -3.48 -31.37
N ARG A 13 5.90 -4.36 -32.21
CA ARG A 13 4.51 -4.29 -32.73
C ARG A 13 3.55 -5.26 -32.03
N THR A 14 4.06 -6.09 -31.13
CA THR A 14 3.27 -7.04 -30.35
C THR A 14 2.69 -6.32 -29.14
N GLU A 15 1.39 -6.52 -28.88
CA GLU A 15 0.76 -6.04 -27.66
C GLU A 15 1.28 -6.82 -26.46
N GLU A 16 1.61 -6.11 -25.38
CA GLU A 16 1.89 -6.74 -24.08
C GLU A 16 0.56 -7.08 -23.40
N GLU A 17 0.44 -8.31 -22.91
CA GLU A 17 -0.72 -8.74 -22.11
C GLU A 17 -0.89 -7.84 -20.88
N PRO A 18 -2.03 -7.13 -20.73
CA PRO A 18 -2.26 -6.28 -19.58
C PRO A 18 -2.39 -7.08 -18.29
N GLY A 19 -1.57 -6.74 -17.29
CA GLY A 19 -1.95 -6.89 -15.88
C GLY A 19 -1.84 -8.29 -15.28
N GLY A 20 -0.66 -8.60 -14.74
CA GLY A 20 -0.53 -9.62 -13.71
C GLY A 20 -1.16 -9.20 -12.37
N LEU A 21 -1.34 -10.15 -11.47
CA LEU A 21 -1.66 -9.86 -10.06
C LEU A 21 -0.63 -8.86 -9.51
N ARG A 22 -1.10 -7.80 -8.84
CA ARG A 22 -0.26 -6.87 -8.07
C ARG A 22 -0.31 -7.27 -6.60
N PRO A 23 0.50 -8.25 -6.14
CA PRO A 23 0.47 -8.69 -4.76
C PRO A 23 0.86 -7.52 -3.84
N GLN A 24 -0.10 -7.04 -3.05
CA GLN A 24 0.17 -6.04 -1.99
C GLN A 24 0.81 -6.67 -0.76
N VAL A 25 0.72 -8.00 -0.64
CA VAL A 25 1.25 -8.77 0.49
C VAL A 25 1.88 -10.04 -0.05
N MET A 26 3.13 -10.27 0.36
CA MET A 26 3.82 -11.54 0.19
C MET A 26 3.37 -12.49 1.31
N ALA A 27 3.02 -13.72 0.96
CA ALA A 27 2.56 -14.74 1.91
C ALA A 27 2.88 -16.13 1.35
N SER A 28 3.17 -17.08 2.23
CA SER A 28 3.53 -18.46 1.87
C SER A 28 2.31 -19.31 1.55
N SER A 29 1.14 -18.93 2.06
CA SER A 29 -0.14 -19.61 1.83
C SER A 29 -1.25 -18.64 1.42
N ARG A 30 -2.31 -19.18 0.80
CA ARG A 30 -3.51 -18.40 0.44
C ARG A 30 -4.18 -17.83 1.68
N GLU A 31 -4.23 -18.62 2.75
CA GLU A 31 -4.86 -18.31 4.02
C GLU A 31 -4.14 -17.16 4.73
N GLU A 32 -2.80 -17.21 4.79
CA GLU A 32 -1.98 -16.10 5.27
C GLU A 32 -2.21 -14.83 4.46
N ARG A 33 -2.27 -14.95 3.13
CA ARG A 33 -2.53 -13.82 2.25
C ARG A 33 -3.89 -13.19 2.54
N ILE A 34 -4.93 -14.00 2.67
CA ILE A 34 -6.29 -13.52 3.00
C ILE A 34 -6.30 -12.84 4.37
N ALA A 35 -5.66 -13.43 5.38
CA ALA A 35 -5.58 -12.86 6.72
C ALA A 35 -4.85 -11.52 6.72
N ALA A 36 -3.73 -11.42 6.01
CA ALA A 36 -2.97 -10.19 5.91
C ALA A 36 -3.71 -9.09 5.14
N LEU A 37 -4.40 -9.43 4.05
CA LEU A 37 -5.26 -8.50 3.31
C LEU A 37 -6.42 -8.00 4.18
N ARG A 38 -7.01 -8.86 5.02
CA ARG A 38 -8.04 -8.45 5.99
C ARG A 38 -7.48 -7.44 6.99
N ARG A 39 -6.32 -7.73 7.60
CA ARG A 39 -5.64 -6.78 8.51
C ARG A 39 -5.35 -5.45 7.83
N LEU A 40 -4.83 -5.46 6.61
CA LEU A 40 -4.55 -4.25 5.84
C LEU A 40 -5.81 -3.43 5.54
N LYS A 41 -6.90 -4.09 5.14
CA LYS A 41 -8.19 -3.44 4.93
C LYS A 41 -8.73 -2.80 6.21
N THR A 42 -8.69 -3.53 7.32
CA THR A 42 -9.12 -3.02 8.63
C THR A 42 -8.26 -1.81 9.06
N PHE A 43 -6.94 -1.90 8.94
CA PHE A 43 -6.05 -0.78 9.24
C PHE A 43 -6.39 0.45 8.40
N ARG A 44 -6.55 0.29 7.08
CA ARG A 44 -6.88 1.40 6.16
C ARG A 44 -8.22 2.05 6.49
N ALA A 45 -9.24 1.26 6.80
CA ALA A 45 -10.55 1.77 7.18
C ALA A 45 -10.48 2.60 8.48
N ARG A 46 -9.84 2.04 9.52
CA ARG A 46 -9.65 2.75 10.81
C ARG A 46 -8.83 4.03 10.64
N HIS A 47 -7.76 3.98 9.85
CA HIS A 47 -6.94 5.15 9.56
C HIS A 47 -7.72 6.23 8.81
N ALA A 48 -8.54 5.84 7.82
CA ALA A 48 -9.36 6.79 7.06
C ALA A 48 -10.38 7.51 7.95
N ASP A 49 -11.11 6.78 8.79
CA ASP A 49 -12.04 7.33 9.79
C ASP A 49 -11.33 8.31 10.75
N CYS A 50 -10.20 7.90 11.32
CA CYS A 50 -9.41 8.77 12.20
C CYS A 50 -8.94 10.04 11.47
N LYS A 51 -8.51 9.90 10.20
CA LYS A 51 -8.05 11.03 9.39
C LYS A 51 -9.19 11.99 9.06
N GLU A 52 -10.38 11.48 8.76
CA GLU A 52 -11.57 12.30 8.52
C GLU A 52 -11.90 13.14 9.75
N ARG A 53 -11.99 12.51 10.93
CA ARG A 53 -12.22 13.21 12.20
C ARG A 53 -11.13 14.24 12.51
N TRP A 54 -9.87 13.86 12.30
CA TRP A 54 -8.73 14.77 12.47
C TRP A 54 -8.82 15.97 11.53
N CYS A 55 -9.19 15.76 10.27
CA CYS A 55 -9.40 16.85 9.31
C CYS A 55 -10.58 17.75 9.68
N ALA A 56 -11.63 17.19 10.30
CA ALA A 56 -12.75 17.94 10.86
C ALA A 56 -12.40 18.73 12.13
N GLY A 57 -11.18 18.58 12.66
CA GLY A 57 -10.66 19.34 13.79
C GLY A 57 -10.62 18.58 15.11
N ASP A 58 -11.08 17.33 15.17
CA ASP A 58 -10.97 16.49 16.36
C ASP A 58 -9.51 16.04 16.58
N ARG A 59 -8.83 16.71 17.51
CA ARG A 59 -7.45 16.37 17.92
C ARG A 59 -7.36 15.29 18.99
N SER A 60 -8.50 14.82 19.52
CA SER A 60 -8.56 13.75 20.53
C SER A 60 -8.54 12.35 19.93
N VAL A 61 -8.73 12.23 18.61
CA VAL A 61 -8.74 10.94 17.92
C VAL A 61 -7.39 10.23 18.04
N VAL A 62 -7.45 8.93 18.36
CA VAL A 62 -6.27 8.07 18.49
C VAL A 62 -6.15 7.22 17.23
N PHE A 63 -5.09 7.43 16.47
CA PHE A 63 -4.83 6.68 15.23
C PHE A 63 -4.44 5.24 15.51
N PRO A 64 -4.75 4.30 14.59
CA PRO A 64 -4.37 2.90 14.76
C PRO A 64 -2.85 2.71 14.76
N ALA A 65 -2.39 1.68 15.46
CA ALA A 65 -0.97 1.29 15.50
C ALA A 65 -0.41 1.11 14.07
N GLY A 66 0.78 1.66 13.82
CA GLY A 66 1.39 1.72 12.49
C GLY A 66 1.21 3.05 11.75
N THR A 67 0.49 4.03 12.32
CA THR A 67 0.35 5.37 11.74
C THR A 67 1.55 6.26 12.04
N TYR A 68 2.62 6.17 11.24
CA TYR A 68 3.85 6.92 11.48
C TYR A 68 3.75 8.42 11.15
N TRP A 69 3.24 8.77 9.97
CA TRP A 69 3.32 10.16 9.47
C TRP A 69 2.53 11.14 10.34
N MET A 70 1.31 10.75 10.76
CA MET A 70 0.48 11.54 11.67
C MET A 70 1.15 11.73 13.04
N LYS A 71 1.75 10.67 13.58
CA LYS A 71 2.48 10.73 14.85
C LYS A 71 3.68 11.68 14.76
N LYS A 72 4.53 11.51 13.74
CA LYS A 72 5.82 12.20 13.65
C LYS A 72 5.69 13.66 13.23
N HIS A 73 4.79 13.98 12.30
CA HIS A 73 4.70 15.32 11.71
C HIS A 73 3.53 16.14 12.23
N HIS A 74 2.51 15.51 12.80
CA HIS A 74 1.30 16.19 13.29
C HIS A 74 1.03 15.97 14.78
N ALA A 75 1.95 15.30 15.49
CA ALA A 75 1.84 14.98 16.92
C ALA A 75 0.53 14.26 17.30
N ALA A 76 -0.08 13.54 16.35
CA ALA A 76 -1.32 12.82 16.60
C ALA A 76 -1.08 11.64 17.57
N ALA A 77 -2.02 11.42 18.48
CA ALA A 77 -2.00 10.24 19.34
C ALA A 77 -2.14 8.97 18.49
N CYS A 78 -1.41 7.93 18.84
CA CYS A 78 -1.46 6.63 18.16
C CYS A 78 -1.46 5.50 19.20
N GLU A 79 -2.16 4.43 18.88
CA GLU A 79 -2.09 3.18 19.65
C GLU A 79 -0.63 2.69 19.75
N PRO A 80 -0.25 2.04 20.86
CA PRO A 80 1.04 1.37 20.96
C PRO A 80 1.16 0.29 19.89
N PHE A 81 2.37 0.11 19.35
CA PHE A 81 2.63 -1.01 18.44
C PHE A 81 2.57 -2.32 19.26
N PRO A 82 1.83 -3.34 18.80
CA PRO A 82 1.73 -4.62 19.49
C PRO A 82 3.06 -5.39 19.50
#